data_AF-A0A803VZP6-F1
#
_entry.id   AF-A0A803VZP6-F1
#
_cell.length_a   1.000
_cell.length_b   1.000
_cell.length_c   1.000
_cell.angle_alpha   90.00
_cell.angle_beta   90.00
_cell.angle_gamma   90.00
#
_symmetry.space_group_name_H-M   'P 1'
#
loop_
_entity.id
_entity.type
_entity.pdbx_description
1 polymer ?
#
loop_
_entity_poly.entity_id
_entity_poly.type
_entity_poly.pdbx_seq_one_letter_code
_entity_poly.pdbx_strand_id
1 'polypeptide(L)'
;MANQLRERHQSLKKKYRELIDGDPSLPPEKRKQANLAQLLSEAQDRNKHLGEEIGELQQRLGEVQGDNKLLRMTIAKQRLGDDEVGARHFAAHEREDLVQQLEKAREQIETLRYDLQAALDELQDVKEERSVYQDKSDRLNQELNHVLGGHENRIIDIDALCMENRYLQERLKQLQEEVNLLKSSITKYKNALERRKNSKTHSRSSSSALTGVLSAKQVQELLSEDHGCSLPATPQSISDLKSLATALLETIHEKNMVIQHQRQTNNY
;
A
#
# COMPACT_ATOMS: atom_id res chain seq x y z
N MET A 1 45.25 -26.09 39.18
CA MET A 1 43.85 -26.19 38.71
C MET A 1 43.44 -25.05 37.76
N ALA A 2 43.69 -23.78 38.11
CA ALA A 2 43.31 -22.63 37.26
C ALA A 2 43.99 -22.59 35.86
N ASN A 3 45.28 -22.95 35.77
CA ASN A 3 46.02 -22.94 34.50
C ASN A 3 45.51 -23.98 33.50
N GLN A 4 45.17 -25.19 33.97
CA GLN A 4 44.60 -26.24 33.12
C GLN A 4 43.22 -25.84 32.58
N LEU A 5 42.40 -25.17 33.39
CA LEU A 5 41.10 -24.66 32.94
C LEU A 5 41.28 -23.54 31.88
N ARG A 6 42.29 -22.68 32.05
CA ARG A 6 42.63 -21.62 31.09
C ARG A 6 43.13 -22.17 29.76
N GLU A 7 43.99 -23.18 29.78
CA GLU A 7 44.44 -23.89 28.56
C GLU A 7 43.30 -24.63 27.87
N ARG A 8 42.43 -25.29 28.63
CA ARG A 8 41.25 -25.97 28.08
C ARG A 8 40.28 -24.96 27.45
N HIS A 9 40.10 -23.80 28.06
CA HIS A 9 39.27 -22.74 27.49
C HIS A 9 39.93 -22.08 26.26
N GLN A 10 41.25 -21.90 26.23
CA GLN A 10 41.96 -21.37 25.06
C GLN A 10 41.94 -22.34 23.88
N SER A 11 42.16 -23.62 24.13
CA SER A 11 42.09 -24.66 23.09
C SER A 11 40.67 -24.80 22.53
N LEU A 12 39.63 -24.74 23.38
CA LEU A 12 38.24 -24.72 22.93
C LEU A 12 37.95 -23.46 22.09
N LYS A 13 38.39 -22.28 22.56
CA LYS A 13 38.22 -21.01 21.84
C LYS A 13 38.97 -20.99 20.50
N LYS A 14 40.08 -21.74 20.39
CA LYS A 14 40.81 -21.92 19.13
C LYS A 14 40.03 -22.83 18.17
N LYS A 15 39.57 -23.99 18.64
CA LYS A 15 38.72 -24.90 17.85
C LYS A 15 37.43 -24.25 17.36
N TYR A 16 36.75 -23.48 18.21
CA TYR A 16 35.53 -22.75 17.83
C TYR A 16 35.80 -21.67 16.78
N ARG A 17 36.95 -20.99 16.83
CA ARG A 17 37.33 -20.04 15.78
C ARG A 17 37.65 -20.74 14.46
N GLU A 18 38.37 -21.85 14.49
CA GLU A 18 38.68 -22.64 13.28
C GLU A 18 37.41 -23.18 12.59
N LEU A 19 36.39 -23.59 13.37
CA LEU A 19 35.08 -24.02 12.86
C LEU A 19 34.25 -22.90 12.23
N ILE A 20 34.37 -21.66 12.73
CA ILE A 20 33.59 -20.51 12.25
C ILE A 20 34.30 -19.84 11.05
N ASP A 21 35.63 -19.75 11.09
CA ASP A 21 36.39 -18.91 10.19
C ASP A 21 36.89 -19.63 8.93
N GLY A 22 36.80 -20.96 8.81
CA GLY A 22 37.19 -21.71 7.59
C GLY A 22 38.63 -21.48 7.13
N ASP A 23 38.97 -21.82 5.89
CA ASP A 23 40.32 -21.62 5.32
C ASP A 23 40.71 -20.12 5.31
N PRO A 24 41.77 -19.72 6.04
CA PRO A 24 42.23 -18.33 6.12
C PRO A 24 42.61 -17.68 4.79
N SER A 25 42.83 -18.46 3.73
CA SER A 25 43.26 -17.98 2.41
C SER A 25 42.15 -17.25 1.63
N LEU A 26 40.87 -17.45 1.99
CA LEU A 26 39.73 -16.93 1.24
C LEU A 26 39.10 -15.68 1.90
N PRO A 27 38.43 -14.78 1.16
CA PRO A 27 37.67 -13.67 1.74
C PRO A 27 36.50 -14.16 2.62
N PRO A 28 36.13 -13.43 3.69
CA PRO A 28 35.12 -13.86 4.67
C PRO A 28 33.74 -14.17 4.05
N GLU A 29 33.35 -13.48 2.98
CA GLU A 29 32.13 -13.78 2.23
C GLU A 29 32.19 -15.13 1.52
N LYS A 30 33.32 -15.45 0.88
CA LYS A 30 33.53 -16.74 0.19
C LYS A 30 33.59 -17.91 1.17
N ARG A 31 34.08 -17.69 2.40
CA ARG A 31 34.09 -18.72 3.45
C ARG A 31 32.71 -19.04 3.99
N LYS A 32 31.89 -18.01 4.25
CA LYS A 32 30.48 -18.21 4.65
C LYS A 32 29.71 -18.96 3.56
N GLN A 33 29.97 -18.63 2.30
CA GLN A 33 29.35 -19.30 1.15
C GLN A 33 29.81 -20.77 1.03
N ALA A 34 31.10 -21.06 1.21
CA ALA A 34 31.63 -22.42 1.21
C ALA A 34 31.07 -23.28 2.36
N ASN A 35 31.00 -22.73 3.58
CA ASN A 35 30.43 -23.43 4.74
C ASN A 35 28.93 -23.70 4.55
N LEU A 36 28.18 -22.76 3.97
CA LEU A 36 26.77 -22.95 3.66
C LEU A 36 26.57 -24.03 2.58
N ALA A 37 27.39 -24.01 1.52
CA ALA A 37 27.35 -25.01 0.47
C ALA A 37 27.67 -26.42 1.01
N GLN A 38 28.65 -26.53 1.90
CA GLN A 38 28.98 -27.79 2.56
C GLN A 38 27.82 -28.28 3.45
N LEU A 39 27.23 -27.40 4.26
CA LEU A 39 26.08 -27.75 5.10
C LEU A 39 24.87 -28.19 4.27
N LEU A 40 24.63 -27.55 3.13
CA LEU A 40 23.59 -27.93 2.18
C LEU A 40 23.86 -29.29 1.54
N SER A 41 25.10 -29.57 1.13
CA SER A 41 25.50 -30.88 0.60
C SER A 41 25.30 -31.98 1.64
N GLU A 42 25.76 -31.75 2.87
CA GLU A 42 25.56 -32.71 3.97
C GLU A 42 24.07 -32.92 4.29
N ALA A 43 23.25 -31.87 4.23
CA ALA A 43 21.80 -31.99 4.41
C ALA A 43 21.14 -32.76 3.26
N GLN A 44 21.59 -32.56 2.02
CA GLN A 44 21.13 -33.31 0.85
C GLN A 44 21.51 -34.79 0.96
N ASP A 45 22.75 -35.09 1.36
CA ASP A 45 23.22 -36.47 1.53
C ASP A 45 22.48 -37.17 2.67
N ARG A 46 22.27 -36.51 3.82
CA ARG A 46 21.42 -37.04 4.90
C ARG A 46 20.00 -37.32 4.43
N ASN A 47 19.40 -36.43 3.63
CA ASN A 47 18.07 -36.65 3.07
C ASN A 47 18.03 -37.85 2.11
N LYS A 48 19.07 -38.07 1.30
CA LYS A 48 19.17 -39.27 0.44
C LYS A 48 19.24 -40.56 1.26
N HIS A 49 20.11 -40.59 2.28
CA HIS A 49 20.23 -41.76 3.16
C HIS A 49 18.91 -42.05 3.90
N LEU A 50 18.23 -41.02 4.41
CA LEU A 50 16.91 -41.19 5.02
C LEU A 50 15.87 -41.70 4.01
N GLY A 51 15.94 -41.27 2.75
CA GLY A 51 15.09 -41.80 1.67
C GLY A 51 15.32 -43.29 1.40
N GLU A 52 16.58 -43.72 1.38
CA GLU A 52 16.97 -45.12 1.24
C GLU A 52 16.49 -45.95 2.44
N GLU A 53 16.71 -45.48 3.67
CA GLU A 53 16.22 -46.12 4.90
C GLU A 53 14.69 -46.26 4.91
N ILE A 54 13.96 -45.24 4.47
CA ILE A 54 12.49 -45.30 4.34
C ILE A 54 12.10 -46.39 3.33
N GLY A 55 12.79 -46.49 2.20
CA GLY A 55 12.57 -47.53 1.19
C GLY A 55 12.80 -48.93 1.75
N GLU A 56 13.91 -49.15 2.44
CA GLU A 56 14.24 -50.43 3.08
C GLU A 56 13.21 -50.81 4.16
N LEU A 57 12.80 -49.85 5.00
CA LEU A 57 11.80 -50.07 6.02
C LEU A 57 10.42 -50.40 5.42
N GLN A 58 10.05 -49.77 4.31
CA GLN A 58 8.81 -50.08 3.59
C GLN A 58 8.84 -51.48 2.99
N GLN A 59 9.95 -51.89 2.38
CA GLN A 59 10.13 -53.24 1.87
C GLN A 59 10.00 -54.28 3.00
N ARG A 60 10.73 -54.06 4.11
CA ARG A 60 10.73 -54.97 5.25
C ARG A 60 9.36 -55.06 5.92
N LEU A 61 8.61 -53.97 5.95
CA LEU A 61 7.22 -53.95 6.39
C LEU A 61 6.35 -54.84 5.49
N GLY A 62 6.51 -54.74 4.17
CA GLY A 62 5.80 -55.58 3.19
C GLY A 62 6.10 -57.07 3.37
N GLU A 63 7.36 -57.42 3.56
CA GLU A 63 7.80 -58.80 3.83
C GLU A 63 7.15 -59.37 5.11
N VAL A 64 7.24 -58.62 6.22
CA VAL A 64 6.66 -59.04 7.51
C VAL A 64 5.13 -59.14 7.44
N GLN A 65 4.46 -58.25 6.71
CA GLN A 65 3.02 -58.34 6.49
C GLN A 65 2.64 -59.59 5.67
N GLY A 66 3.43 -59.93 4.65
CA GLY A 66 3.29 -61.17 3.87
C GLY A 66 3.46 -62.41 4.74
N ASP A 67 4.51 -62.45 5.55
CA ASP A 67 4.78 -63.54 6.50
C ASP A 67 3.66 -63.67 7.53
N ASN A 68 3.16 -62.55 8.06
CA ASN A 68 2.05 -62.58 9.02
C ASN A 68 0.77 -63.16 8.39
N LYS A 69 0.49 -62.84 7.12
CA LYS A 69 -0.63 -63.41 6.37
C LYS A 69 -0.48 -64.92 6.20
N LEU A 70 0.71 -65.38 5.83
CA LEU A 70 1.02 -66.81 5.69
C LEU A 70 0.93 -67.54 7.03
N LEU A 71 1.48 -66.97 8.11
CA LEU A 71 1.39 -67.55 9.46
C LEU A 71 -0.06 -67.66 9.94
N ARG A 72 -0.87 -66.61 9.74
CA ARG A 72 -2.31 -66.65 10.06
C ARG A 72 -3.02 -67.74 9.28
N MET A 73 -2.69 -67.91 8.00
CA MET A 73 -3.23 -68.98 7.16
C MET A 73 -2.80 -70.35 7.69
N THR A 74 -1.51 -70.58 7.96
CA THR A 74 -0.97 -71.85 8.48
C THR A 74 -1.56 -72.21 9.84
N ILE A 75 -1.70 -71.25 10.76
CA ILE A 75 -2.35 -71.46 12.07
C ILE A 75 -3.82 -71.84 11.87
N ALA A 76 -4.53 -71.21 10.93
CA ALA A 76 -5.90 -71.58 10.60
C ALA A 76 -5.96 -73.02 10.04
N LYS A 77 -5.03 -73.40 9.14
CA LYS A 77 -4.91 -74.75 8.59
C LYS A 77 -4.71 -75.80 9.68
N GLN A 78 -3.78 -75.56 10.59
CA GLN A 78 -3.45 -76.50 11.67
C GLN A 78 -4.56 -76.65 12.71
N ARG A 79 -5.41 -75.62 12.90
CA ARG A 79 -6.50 -75.65 13.88
C ARG A 79 -7.79 -76.26 13.35
N LEU A 80 -8.04 -76.20 12.04
CA LEU A 80 -9.31 -76.61 11.42
C LEU A 80 -9.21 -77.90 10.60
N GLY A 81 -7.99 -78.39 10.31
CA GLY A 81 -7.79 -79.52 9.39
C GLY A 81 -7.81 -79.06 7.92
N ASP A 82 -7.49 -79.97 7.00
CA ASP A 82 -7.38 -79.67 5.56
C ASP A 82 -8.75 -79.44 4.88
N ASP A 83 -9.84 -79.71 5.61
CA ASP A 83 -11.20 -79.35 5.23
C ASP A 83 -11.52 -77.96 5.82
N GLU A 84 -11.73 -76.99 4.94
CA GLU A 84 -12.30 -75.67 5.26
C GLU A 84 -11.40 -74.61 5.92
N VAL A 85 -10.17 -74.48 5.44
CA VAL A 85 -9.34 -73.32 5.74
C VAL A 85 -9.80 -72.12 4.91
N GLY A 86 -10.94 -71.56 5.29
CA GLY A 86 -11.60 -70.46 4.60
C GLY A 86 -13.03 -70.18 5.08
N ALA A 87 -13.67 -71.15 5.73
CA ALA A 87 -15.02 -70.98 6.29
C ALA A 87 -14.95 -70.36 7.70
N ARG A 88 -14.55 -69.10 7.81
CA ARG A 88 -15.09 -68.30 8.91
C ARG A 88 -16.56 -68.10 8.59
N HIS A 89 -17.44 -68.86 9.22
CA HIS A 89 -18.88 -68.67 9.13
C HIS A 89 -19.27 -67.36 9.82
N PHE A 90 -19.02 -66.23 9.14
CA PHE A 90 -19.91 -65.09 9.25
C PHE A 90 -21.26 -65.55 8.74
N ALA A 91 -22.34 -65.13 9.41
CA ALA A 91 -23.65 -65.44 8.89
C ALA A 91 -23.78 -64.77 7.50
N ALA A 92 -24.41 -65.44 6.54
CA ALA A 92 -24.43 -64.99 5.14
C ALA A 92 -24.88 -63.53 4.98
N HIS A 93 -25.80 -63.08 5.85
CA HIS A 93 -26.28 -61.70 5.90
C HIS A 93 -25.21 -60.68 6.31
N GLU A 94 -24.35 -60.98 7.28
CA GLU A 94 -23.28 -60.06 7.71
C GLU A 94 -22.23 -59.87 6.60
N ARG A 95 -21.96 -60.94 5.84
CA ARG A 95 -21.08 -60.88 4.67
C ARG A 95 -21.71 -60.07 3.55
N GLU A 96 -23.01 -60.27 3.30
CA GLU A 96 -23.77 -59.53 2.30
C GLU A 96 -23.83 -58.04 2.62
N ASP A 97 -24.09 -57.67 3.88
CA ASP A 97 -24.08 -56.27 4.36
C ASP A 97 -22.71 -55.61 4.15
N LEU A 98 -21.63 -56.33 4.47
CA LEU A 98 -20.28 -55.82 4.27
C LEU A 98 -19.96 -55.62 2.78
N VAL A 99 -20.38 -56.55 1.93
CA VAL A 99 -20.22 -56.44 0.48
C VAL A 99 -20.99 -55.23 -0.05
N GLN A 100 -22.24 -55.03 0.37
CA GLN A 100 -23.03 -53.85 -0.01
C GLN A 100 -22.39 -52.54 0.45
N GLN A 101 -21.80 -52.50 1.65
CA GLN A 101 -21.07 -51.31 2.12
C GLN A 101 -19.82 -51.04 1.28
N LEU A 102 -19.08 -52.08 0.90
CA LEU A 102 -17.90 -51.96 0.04
C LEU A 102 -18.27 -51.52 -1.39
N GLU A 103 -19.37 -52.02 -1.94
CA GLU A 103 -19.88 -51.60 -3.24
C GLU A 103 -20.31 -50.13 -3.23
N LYS A 104 -21.08 -49.71 -2.22
CA LYS A 104 -21.46 -48.30 -2.03
C LYS A 104 -20.24 -47.40 -1.86
N ALA A 105 -19.26 -47.81 -1.05
CA ALA A 105 -18.04 -47.04 -0.85
C ALA A 105 -17.22 -46.95 -2.14
N ARG A 106 -17.19 -48.01 -2.94
CA ARG A 106 -16.52 -48.02 -4.24
C ARG A 106 -17.21 -47.09 -5.24
N GLU A 107 -18.54 -47.11 -5.31
CA GLU A 107 -19.31 -46.19 -6.13
C GLU A 107 -19.04 -44.73 -5.74
N GLN A 108 -19.05 -44.43 -4.44
CA GLN A 108 -18.72 -43.09 -3.92
C GLN A 108 -17.29 -42.65 -4.27
N ILE A 109 -16.32 -43.56 -4.18
CA ILE A 109 -14.94 -43.26 -4.58
C ILE A 109 -14.89 -42.94 -6.07
N GLU A 110 -15.56 -43.72 -6.92
CA GLU A 110 -15.57 -43.48 -8.36
C GLU A 110 -16.27 -42.15 -8.70
N THR A 111 -17.41 -41.83 -8.07
CA THR A 111 -18.06 -40.52 -8.27
C THR A 111 -17.14 -39.36 -7.86
N LEU A 112 -16.50 -39.46 -6.69
CA LEU A 112 -15.56 -38.42 -6.23
C LEU A 112 -14.34 -38.29 -7.14
N ARG A 113 -13.90 -39.38 -7.78
CA ARG A 113 -12.81 -39.33 -8.77
C ARG A 113 -13.24 -38.60 -10.04
N TYR A 114 -14.47 -38.81 -10.52
CA TYR A 114 -15.01 -38.05 -11.64
C TYR A 114 -15.16 -36.56 -11.30
N ASP A 115 -15.71 -36.25 -10.12
CA ASP A 115 -15.89 -34.87 -9.67
C ASP A 115 -14.54 -34.15 -9.51
N LEU A 116 -13.54 -34.85 -8.94
CA LEU A 116 -12.18 -34.33 -8.83
C LEU A 116 -11.58 -34.06 -10.20
N GLN A 117 -11.75 -34.96 -11.17
CA GLN A 117 -11.25 -34.76 -12.52
C GLN A 117 -11.91 -33.55 -13.18
N ALA A 118 -13.23 -33.43 -13.09
CA ALA A 118 -13.97 -32.29 -13.63
C ALA A 118 -13.49 -30.96 -13.01
N ALA A 119 -13.30 -30.92 -11.70
CA ALA A 119 -12.78 -29.73 -11.01
C ALA A 119 -11.34 -29.39 -11.40
N LEU A 120 -10.50 -30.39 -11.71
CA LEU A 120 -9.15 -30.17 -12.21
C LEU A 120 -9.14 -29.59 -13.63
N ASP A 121 -10.05 -30.07 -14.48
CA ASP A 121 -10.21 -29.56 -15.84
C ASP A 121 -10.72 -28.11 -15.81
N GLU A 122 -11.74 -27.80 -15.00
CA GLU A 122 -12.22 -26.41 -14.80
C GLU A 122 -11.12 -25.50 -14.23
N LEU A 123 -10.32 -25.99 -13.28
CA LEU A 123 -9.19 -25.23 -12.75
C LEU A 123 -8.14 -24.92 -13.82
N GLN A 124 -7.92 -25.83 -14.76
CA GLN A 124 -6.99 -25.63 -15.86
C GLN A 124 -7.51 -24.54 -16.81
N ASP A 125 -8.79 -24.58 -17.18
CA ASP A 125 -9.42 -23.55 -18.01
C ASP A 125 -9.30 -22.16 -17.37
N VAL A 126 -9.63 -22.05 -16.07
CA VAL A 126 -9.52 -20.78 -15.33
C VAL A 126 -8.07 -20.27 -15.25
N LYS A 127 -7.09 -21.17 -15.11
CA LYS A 127 -5.66 -20.78 -15.12
C LYS A 127 -5.24 -20.23 -16.49
N GLU A 128 -5.70 -20.84 -17.57
CA GLU A 128 -5.43 -20.39 -18.93
C GLU A 128 -6.07 -19.02 -19.19
N GLU A 129 -7.35 -18.84 -18.81
CA GLU A 129 -8.01 -17.54 -18.87
C GLU A 129 -7.27 -16.47 -18.08
N ARG A 130 -6.86 -16.79 -16.83
CA ARG A 130 -6.08 -15.88 -16.00
C ARG A 130 -4.76 -15.48 -16.68
N SER A 131 -4.08 -16.44 -17.31
CA SER A 131 -2.83 -16.15 -18.05
C SER A 131 -3.07 -15.17 -19.19
N VAL A 132 -4.16 -15.36 -19.96
CA VAL A 132 -4.53 -14.44 -21.05
C VAL A 132 -4.82 -13.03 -20.52
N TYR A 133 -5.55 -12.92 -19.41
CA TYR A 133 -5.82 -11.60 -18.79
C TYR A 133 -4.56 -10.96 -18.23
N GLN A 134 -3.63 -11.74 -17.68
CA GLN A 134 -2.35 -11.25 -17.19
C GLN A 134 -1.50 -10.71 -18.34
N ASP A 135 -1.36 -11.45 -19.43
CA ASP A 135 -0.65 -10.99 -20.64
C ASP A 135 -1.27 -9.71 -21.21
N LYS A 136 -2.61 -9.61 -21.19
CA LYS A 136 -3.32 -8.40 -21.63
C LYS A 136 -3.02 -7.22 -20.71
N SER A 137 -3.02 -7.43 -19.39
CA SER A 137 -2.68 -6.41 -18.41
C SER A 137 -1.25 -5.93 -18.60
N ASP A 138 -0.31 -6.83 -18.82
CA ASP A 138 1.10 -6.51 -19.01
C ASP A 138 1.32 -5.70 -20.30
N ARG A 139 0.66 -6.07 -21.40
CA ARG A 139 0.68 -5.29 -22.65
C ARG A 139 0.09 -3.90 -22.46
N LEU A 140 -1.07 -3.79 -21.81
CA LEU A 140 -1.69 -2.49 -21.54
C LEU A 140 -0.81 -1.61 -20.64
N ASN A 141 -0.15 -2.19 -19.64
CA ASN A 141 0.80 -1.49 -18.79
C ASN A 141 2.01 -0.99 -19.58
N GLN A 142 2.54 -1.79 -20.52
CA GLN A 142 3.63 -1.37 -21.41
C GLN A 142 3.20 -0.19 -22.30
N GLU A 143 2.03 -0.27 -22.93
CA GLU A 143 1.47 0.81 -23.76
C GLU A 143 1.22 2.07 -22.93
N LEU A 144 0.67 1.94 -21.72
CA LEU A 144 0.43 3.07 -20.81
C LEU A 144 1.75 3.72 -20.39
N ASN A 145 2.76 2.92 -20.03
CA ASN A 145 4.11 3.42 -19.72
C ASN A 145 4.70 4.15 -20.92
N HIS A 146 4.54 3.62 -22.14
CA HIS A 146 5.01 4.26 -23.36
C HIS A 146 4.33 5.63 -23.58
N VAL A 147 3.00 5.71 -23.46
CA VAL A 147 2.23 6.96 -23.62
C VAL A 147 2.59 8.00 -22.57
N LEU A 148 2.85 7.58 -21.34
CA LEU A 148 3.25 8.47 -20.25
C LEU A 148 4.74 8.87 -20.30
N GLY A 149 5.47 8.46 -21.34
CA GLY A 149 6.90 8.77 -21.51
C GLY A 149 7.80 8.05 -20.49
N GLY A 150 7.31 6.99 -19.86
CA GLY A 150 8.07 6.12 -18.98
C GLY A 150 9.06 5.27 -19.78
N HIS A 151 10.33 5.24 -19.36
CA HIS A 151 11.29 4.28 -19.86
C HIS A 151 10.84 2.84 -19.57
N GLU A 152 11.24 1.87 -20.39
CA GLU A 152 10.89 0.43 -20.30
C GLU A 152 11.08 -0.19 -18.90
N ASN A 153 11.89 0.44 -18.03
CA ASN A 153 12.22 -0.04 -16.69
C ASN A 153 11.67 0.83 -15.53
N ARG A 154 10.86 1.86 -15.81
CA ARG A 154 10.30 2.72 -14.76
C ARG A 154 8.83 2.39 -14.54
N ILE A 155 8.54 1.66 -13.47
CA ILE A 155 7.17 1.51 -12.97
C ILE A 155 6.68 2.92 -12.63
N ILE A 156 5.66 3.38 -13.34
CA ILE A 156 5.02 4.65 -13.05
C ILE A 156 4.09 4.44 -11.86
N ASP A 157 4.39 5.13 -10.76
CA ASP A 157 3.51 5.18 -9.60
C ASP A 157 2.28 6.04 -9.93
N ILE A 158 1.19 5.37 -10.28
CA ILE A 158 -0.07 6.01 -10.65
C ILE A 158 -0.62 6.83 -9.47
N ASP A 159 -0.43 6.37 -8.24
CA ASP A 159 -0.92 7.07 -7.06
C ASP A 159 -0.15 8.38 -6.85
N ALA A 160 1.18 8.35 -7.05
CA ALA A 160 2.00 9.56 -7.04
C ALA A 160 1.57 10.57 -8.12
N LEU A 161 1.31 10.11 -9.35
CA LEU A 161 0.82 10.97 -10.43
C LEU A 161 -0.58 11.53 -10.14
N CYS A 162 -1.48 10.73 -9.59
CA CYS A 162 -2.82 11.18 -9.20
C CYS A 162 -2.75 12.26 -8.11
N MET A 163 -1.86 12.09 -7.12
CA MET A 163 -1.64 13.11 -6.09
C MET A 163 -1.06 14.39 -6.67
N GLU A 164 -0.05 14.30 -7.55
CA GLU A 164 0.53 15.47 -8.22
C GLU A 164 -0.52 16.19 -9.08
N ASN A 165 -1.32 15.45 -9.86
CA ASN A 165 -2.36 16.03 -10.69
C ASN A 165 -3.40 16.77 -9.84
N ARG A 166 -3.84 16.17 -8.73
CA ARG A 166 -4.77 16.81 -7.78
C ARG A 166 -4.18 18.08 -7.18
N TYR A 167 -2.92 18.03 -6.75
CA TYR A 167 -2.21 19.20 -6.20
C TYR A 167 -2.12 20.32 -7.23
N LEU A 168 -1.73 20.01 -8.47
CA LEU A 168 -1.63 20.99 -9.55
C LEU A 168 -2.99 21.61 -9.90
N GLN A 169 -4.07 20.81 -9.92
CA GLN A 169 -5.43 21.32 -10.11
C GLN A 169 -5.86 22.28 -8.99
N GLU A 170 -5.60 21.93 -7.73
CA GLU A 170 -5.87 22.79 -6.57
C GLU A 170 -5.06 24.09 -6.66
N ARG A 171 -3.78 24.00 -7.07
CA ARG A 171 -2.92 25.18 -7.25
C ARG A 171 -3.38 26.09 -8.39
N LEU A 172 -3.80 25.51 -9.52
CA LEU A 172 -4.34 26.26 -10.64
C LEU A 172 -5.62 27.00 -10.22
N LYS A 173 -6.50 26.32 -9.48
CA LYS A 173 -7.73 26.93 -8.94
C LYS A 173 -7.44 28.15 -8.06
N GLN A 174 -6.49 28.05 -7.14
CA GLN A 174 -6.06 29.18 -6.30
C GLN A 174 -5.58 30.37 -7.15
N LEU A 175 -4.71 30.12 -8.13
CA LEU A 175 -4.22 31.17 -9.02
C LEU A 175 -5.35 31.81 -9.85
N GLN A 176 -6.33 31.03 -10.28
CA GLN A 176 -7.49 31.55 -11.00
C GLN A 176 -8.34 32.46 -10.11
N GLU A 177 -8.51 32.12 -8.84
CA GLU A 177 -9.19 32.94 -7.84
C GLU A 177 -8.43 34.26 -7.59
N GLU A 178 -7.10 34.22 -7.44
CA GLU A 178 -6.26 35.41 -7.32
C GLU A 178 -6.36 36.33 -8.55
N VAL A 179 -6.31 35.77 -9.75
CA VAL A 179 -6.48 36.52 -10.99
C VAL A 179 -7.86 37.18 -11.05
N ASN A 180 -8.91 36.49 -10.62
CA ASN A 180 -10.26 37.04 -10.58
C ASN A 180 -10.38 38.19 -9.56
N LEU A 181 -9.78 38.03 -8.37
CA LEU A 181 -9.70 39.09 -7.37
C LEU A 181 -8.98 40.33 -7.94
N LEU A 182 -7.81 40.16 -8.54
CA LEU A 182 -7.03 41.23 -9.14
C LEU A 182 -7.80 41.93 -10.28
N LYS A 183 -8.46 41.17 -11.15
CA LYS A 183 -9.33 41.73 -12.21
C LYS A 183 -10.45 42.58 -11.61
N SER A 184 -11.07 42.13 -10.51
CA SER A 184 -12.11 42.90 -9.83
C SER A 184 -11.55 44.19 -9.24
N SER A 185 -10.38 44.15 -8.60
CA SER A 185 -9.69 45.33 -8.03
C SER A 185 -9.28 46.32 -9.11
N ILE A 186 -8.71 45.87 -10.22
CA ILE A 186 -8.39 46.72 -11.39
C ILE A 186 -9.65 47.41 -11.89
N THR A 187 -10.78 46.70 -11.98
CA THR A 187 -12.04 47.27 -12.45
C THR A 187 -12.56 48.34 -11.49
N LYS A 188 -12.48 48.10 -10.17
CA LYS A 188 -12.81 49.10 -9.14
C LYS A 188 -11.93 50.35 -9.27
N TYR A 189 -10.61 50.19 -9.41
CA TYR A 189 -9.69 51.32 -9.56
C TYR A 189 -9.90 52.10 -10.86
N LYS A 190 -10.16 51.41 -11.99
CA LYS A 190 -10.54 52.06 -13.25
C LYS A 190 -11.82 52.88 -13.11
N ASN A 191 -12.85 52.32 -12.48
CA ASN A 191 -14.11 53.04 -12.24
C ASN A 191 -13.93 54.26 -11.32
N ALA A 192 -13.11 54.15 -10.27
CA ALA A 192 -12.78 55.28 -9.39
C ALA A 192 -12.01 56.38 -10.14
N LEU A 193 -11.09 56.01 -11.03
CA LEU A 193 -10.33 56.94 -11.86
C LEU A 193 -11.23 57.68 -12.86
N GLU A 194 -12.12 56.97 -13.55
CA GLU A 194 -13.09 57.57 -14.48
C GLU A 194 -14.08 58.50 -13.77
N ARG A 195 -14.56 58.13 -12.56
CA ARG A 195 -15.38 59.05 -11.73
C ARG A 195 -14.65 60.35 -11.41
N ARG A 196 -13.33 60.32 -11.13
CA ARG A 196 -12.53 61.54 -10.95
C ARG A 196 -12.35 62.34 -12.24
N LYS A 197 -12.17 61.67 -13.39
CA LYS A 197 -12.04 62.35 -14.69
C LYS A 197 -13.34 63.08 -15.07
N ASN A 198 -14.49 62.46 -14.83
CA ASN A 198 -15.80 63.01 -15.11
C ASN A 198 -16.23 64.08 -14.09
N SER A 199 -15.71 64.03 -12.86
CA SER A 199 -15.89 65.10 -11.86
C SER A 199 -15.13 66.39 -12.22
N LYS A 200 -13.92 66.29 -12.78
CA LYS A 200 -13.11 67.45 -13.20
C LYS A 200 -13.70 68.25 -14.37
N THR A 201 -14.61 67.66 -15.15
CA THR A 201 -15.26 68.32 -16.28
C THR A 201 -16.56 69.05 -15.91
N HIS A 202 -17.00 68.99 -14.64
CA HIS A 202 -18.24 69.64 -14.19
C HIS A 202 -18.15 70.52 -12.94
N SER A 203 -16.95 70.90 -12.50
CA SER A 203 -16.82 71.89 -11.41
C SER A 203 -15.59 72.78 -11.60
N ARG A 204 -15.82 73.96 -12.17
CA ARG A 204 -15.01 75.17 -11.92
C ARG A 204 -15.79 76.09 -10.98
N SER A 205 -16.14 75.59 -9.80
CA SER A 205 -16.71 76.42 -8.75
C SER A 205 -15.84 76.32 -7.51
N SER A 206 -15.22 77.45 -7.21
CA SER A 206 -14.47 77.77 -6.01
C SER A 206 -15.29 77.45 -4.75
N SER A 207 -15.02 76.31 -4.12
CA SER A 207 -15.15 76.16 -2.68
C SER A 207 -14.12 75.13 -2.20
N SER A 208 -13.48 75.42 -1.08
CA SER A 208 -12.52 74.54 -0.41
C SER A 208 -13.24 73.33 0.19
N ALA A 209 -13.75 72.45 -0.66
CA ALA A 209 -14.46 71.24 -0.25
C ALA A 209 -13.47 70.08 -0.11
N LEU A 210 -13.54 69.38 1.03
CA LEU A 210 -12.87 68.13 1.43
C LEU A 210 -13.12 66.94 0.47
N THR A 211 -12.90 67.13 -0.83
CA THR A 211 -13.24 66.20 -1.92
C THR A 211 -12.02 65.55 -2.57
N GLY A 212 -10.85 65.67 -1.93
CA GLY A 212 -9.61 65.00 -2.33
C GLY A 212 -9.41 63.68 -1.58
N VAL A 213 -8.80 62.69 -2.25
CA VAL A 213 -8.27 61.49 -1.58
C VAL A 213 -7.14 61.95 -0.66
N LEU A 214 -7.42 62.08 0.64
CA LEU A 214 -6.43 62.39 1.65
C LEU A 214 -5.53 61.17 1.85
N SER A 215 -4.22 61.38 1.82
CA SER A 215 -3.24 60.36 2.21
C SER A 215 -3.47 59.96 3.67
N ALA A 216 -3.16 58.71 4.03
CA ALA A 216 -3.23 58.24 5.42
C ALA A 216 -2.49 59.16 6.40
N LYS A 217 -1.38 59.79 5.96
CA LYS A 217 -0.65 60.79 6.75
C LYS A 217 -1.42 62.10 6.93
N GLN A 218 -2.13 62.56 5.89
CA GLN A 218 -2.94 63.78 5.93
C GLN A 218 -4.19 63.59 6.80
N VAL A 219 -4.79 62.40 6.77
CA VAL A 219 -5.89 62.05 7.68
C VAL A 219 -5.39 61.98 9.12
N GLN A 220 -4.21 61.40 9.35
CA GLN A 220 -3.61 61.33 10.68
C GLN A 220 -3.27 62.72 11.22
N GLU A 221 -2.65 63.60 10.43
CA GLU A 221 -2.36 64.98 10.83
C GLU A 221 -3.63 65.78 11.18
N LEU A 222 -4.68 65.66 10.38
CA LEU A 222 -5.98 66.32 10.67
C LEU A 222 -6.66 65.79 11.94
N LEU A 223 -6.46 64.52 12.29
CA LEU A 223 -6.99 63.92 13.52
C LEU A 223 -6.08 64.17 14.74
N SER A 224 -4.83 64.58 14.53
CA SER A 224 -3.83 64.82 15.57
C SER A 224 -3.80 66.28 16.04
N GLU A 225 -4.44 67.20 15.32
CA GLU A 225 -4.56 68.59 15.77
C GLU A 225 -5.45 68.64 17.02
N ASP A 226 -4.82 69.02 18.14
CA ASP A 226 -5.35 69.02 19.52
C ASP A 226 -6.46 70.07 19.78
N HIS A 227 -7.15 70.50 18.73
CA HIS A 227 -8.32 71.36 18.84
C HIS A 227 -9.54 70.45 18.79
N GLY A 228 -10.25 70.31 19.91
CA GLY A 228 -11.52 69.61 19.99
C GLY A 228 -12.45 70.04 18.85
N CYS A 229 -12.49 69.23 17.79
CA CYS A 229 -13.11 69.60 16.54
C CYS A 229 -14.61 69.38 16.68
N SER A 230 -15.31 70.41 17.17
CA SER A 230 -16.74 70.55 16.90
C SER A 230 -16.89 70.81 15.41
N LEU A 231 -16.86 69.75 14.60
CA LEU A 231 -17.33 69.79 13.23
C LEU A 231 -18.77 70.29 13.29
N PRO A 232 -19.12 71.45 12.71
CA PRO A 232 -20.49 71.91 12.72
C PRO A 232 -21.34 70.80 12.07
N ALA A 233 -22.45 70.43 12.71
CA ALA A 233 -23.37 69.37 12.27
C ALA A 233 -24.16 69.81 11.02
N THR A 234 -23.43 70.19 9.99
CA THR A 234 -23.95 70.48 8.67
C THR A 234 -24.29 69.16 7.99
N PRO A 235 -25.32 69.12 7.14
CA PRO A 235 -25.65 67.91 6.37
C PRO A 235 -24.46 67.41 5.53
N GLN A 236 -23.55 68.31 5.13
CA GLN A 236 -22.32 67.97 4.41
C GLN A 236 -21.31 67.22 5.29
N SER A 237 -21.00 67.71 6.50
CA SER A 237 -20.05 67.03 7.40
C SER A 237 -20.55 65.65 7.85
N ILE A 238 -21.87 65.50 8.01
CA ILE A 238 -22.50 64.19 8.29
C ILE A 238 -22.37 63.26 7.09
N SER A 239 -22.54 63.76 5.86
CA SER A 239 -22.34 62.99 4.63
C SER A 239 -20.90 62.53 4.47
N ASP A 240 -19.94 63.42 4.70
CA ASP A 240 -18.50 63.13 4.59
C ASP A 240 -18.08 62.09 5.65
N LEU A 241 -18.59 62.20 6.88
CA LEU A 241 -18.35 61.22 7.95
C LEU A 241 -18.94 59.84 7.60
N LYS A 242 -20.16 59.79 7.04
CA LYS A 242 -20.77 58.54 6.55
C LYS A 242 -19.95 57.93 5.42
N SER A 243 -19.42 58.74 4.51
CA SER A 243 -18.54 58.27 3.44
C SER A 243 -17.25 57.68 3.99
N LEU A 244 -16.63 58.34 4.97
CA LEU A 244 -15.41 57.86 5.63
C LEU A 244 -15.66 56.54 6.38
N ALA A 245 -16.74 56.45 7.17
CA ALA A 245 -17.12 55.25 7.89
C ALA A 245 -17.35 54.06 6.93
N THR A 246 -18.00 54.32 5.79
CA THR A 246 -18.23 53.30 4.75
C THR A 246 -16.91 52.81 4.14
N ALA A 247 -16.00 53.74 3.79
CA ALA A 247 -14.69 53.40 3.25
C ALA A 247 -13.83 52.60 4.25
N LEU A 248 -13.89 52.94 5.55
CA LEU A 248 -13.20 52.19 6.60
C LEU A 248 -13.78 50.78 6.77
N LEU A 249 -15.12 50.63 6.74
CA LEU A 249 -15.77 49.32 6.79
C LEU A 249 -15.39 48.44 5.58
N GLU A 250 -15.38 48.99 4.38
CA GLU A 250 -14.93 48.29 3.17
C GLU A 250 -13.46 47.85 3.28
N THR A 251 -12.58 48.71 3.81
CA THR A 251 -11.16 48.39 4.02
C THR A 251 -10.96 47.27 5.04
N ILE A 252 -11.74 47.27 6.13
CA ILE A 252 -11.71 46.19 7.13
C ILE A 252 -12.21 44.88 6.52
N HIS A 253 -13.29 44.93 5.74
CA HIS A 253 -13.84 43.76 5.08
C HIS A 253 -12.83 43.15 4.08
N GLU A 254 -12.18 43.98 3.27
CA GLU A 254 -11.14 43.54 2.33
C GLU A 254 -9.94 42.91 3.05
N LYS A 255 -9.45 43.52 4.14
CA LYS A 255 -8.38 42.93 4.96
C LYS A 255 -8.79 41.58 5.58
N ASN A 256 -10.02 41.46 6.07
CA ASN A 256 -10.53 40.19 6.61
C ASN A 256 -10.60 39.11 5.53
N MET A 257 -11.00 39.46 4.30
CA MET A 257 -11.01 38.52 3.18
C MET A 257 -9.60 38.04 2.81
N VAL A 258 -8.62 38.95 2.76
CA VAL A 258 -7.21 38.58 2.51
C VAL A 258 -6.67 37.65 3.60
N ILE A 259 -6.96 37.94 4.88
CA ILE A 259 -6.55 37.08 6.00
C ILE A 259 -7.21 35.70 5.91
N GLN A 260 -8.49 35.63 5.57
CA GLN A 260 -9.20 34.36 5.41
C GLN A 260 -8.63 33.52 4.27
N HIS A 261 -8.34 34.15 3.13
CA HIS A 261 -7.67 33.48 2.02
C HIS A 261 -6.27 32.98 2.42
N GLN A 262 -5.49 33.79 3.13
CA GLN A 262 -4.16 33.40 3.59
C GLN A 262 -4.21 32.21 4.56
N ARG A 263 -5.20 32.17 5.48
CA ARG A 263 -5.41 31.01 6.37
C ARG A 263 -5.78 29.75 5.61
N GLN A 264 -6.62 29.86 4.58
CA GLN A 264 -7.00 28.72 3.74
C GLN A 264 -5.82 28.21 2.89
N THR A 265 -4.95 29.12 2.44
CA THR A 265 -3.76 28.80 1.63
C THR A 265 -2.64 28.16 2.47
N ASN A 266 -2.51 28.54 3.74
CA ASN A 266 -1.45 28.06 4.66
C ASN A 266 -1.85 26.82 5.49
N ASN A 267 -3.02 26.23 5.29
CA ASN A 267 -3.47 25.01 6.00
C ASN A 267 -3.01 23.71 5.33
N TYR A 268 -1.81 23.70 4.74
CA TYR A 268 -1.09 22.51 4.29
C TYR A 268 0.28 22.47 4.94
#